data_AF-A0A522ABW9-F1
#
_entry.id   AF-A0A522ABW9-F1
#
_cell.length_a   1.000
_cell.length_b   1.000
_cell.length_c   1.000
_cell.angle_alpha   90.00
_cell.angle_beta   90.00
_cell.angle_gamma   90.00
#
_symmetry.space_group_name_H-M   'P 1'
#
loop_
_entity.id
_entity.type
_entity.pdbx_description
1 polymer ?
#
loop_
_entity_poly.entity_id
_entity_poly.type
_entity_poly.pdbx_seq_one_letter_code
_entity_poly.pdbx_strand_id
1 'polypeptide(L)' 'MTATEFTPTTPPKRWLDLGVCALLFAAVWLVFGQTRDFGFVDYDDPDYVSENPMITSGLTGGGMAWAFTHAHSANWH' A
#
# COMPACT_ATOMS: atom_id res chain seq x y z
N MET A 1 50.42 -2.62 28.47
CA MET A 1 49.05 -2.93 28.95
C MET A 1 48.32 -1.61 29.11
N THR A 2 47.50 -1.22 28.13
CA THR A 2 46.62 -0.05 28.21
C THR A 2 45.21 -0.52 28.52
N ALA A 3 44.62 0.03 29.58
CA ALA A 3 43.26 -0.28 30.00
C ALA A 3 42.26 0.21 28.95
N THR A 4 41.31 -0.63 28.59
CA THR A 4 40.19 -0.29 27.70
C THR A 4 39.20 0.56 28.50
N GLU A 5 38.98 1.80 28.09
CA GLU A 5 37.92 2.64 28.67
C GLU A 5 36.54 2.09 28.29
N PHE A 6 35.69 1.90 29.28
CA PHE A 6 34.28 1.52 29.08
C PHE A 6 33.47 2.81 28.95
N THR A 7 33.05 3.18 27.74
CA THR A 7 32.12 4.30 27.56
C THR A 7 30.70 3.79 27.84
N PRO A 8 30.03 4.23 28.91
CA PRO A 8 28.64 3.86 29.14
C PRO A 8 27.78 4.45 28.01
N THR A 9 27.13 3.59 27.23
CA THR A 9 26.14 4.01 26.25
C THR A 9 24.84 4.32 27.00
N THR A 10 24.35 5.55 26.87
CA THR A 10 23.02 5.91 27.38
C THR A 10 21.99 5.04 26.64
N PRO A 11 21.11 4.33 27.35
CA PRO A 11 20.11 3.49 26.70
C PRO A 11 19.19 4.35 25.82
N PRO A 12 18.77 3.85 24.65
CA PRO A 12 17.92 4.59 23.74
C PRO A 12 16.61 5.01 24.42
N LYS A 13 16.16 6.23 24.15
CA LYS A 13 14.92 6.80 24.73
C LYS A 13 13.68 6.25 24.02
N ARG A 14 13.41 4.96 24.18
CA ARG A 14 12.30 4.23 23.53
C ARG A 14 10.93 4.91 23.65
N TRP A 15 10.68 5.68 24.70
CA TRP A 15 9.44 6.41 24.91
C TRP A 15 9.28 7.63 23.96
N LEU A 16 10.39 8.28 23.58
CA LEU A 16 10.38 9.34 22.58
C LEU A 16 10.05 8.74 21.21
N ASP A 17 10.68 7.61 20.86
CA ASP A 17 10.42 6.92 19.60
C ASP A 17 8.93 6.52 19.50
N LEU A 18 8.37 5.95 20.58
CA LEU A 18 6.95 5.62 20.66
C LEU A 18 6.06 6.87 20.56
N GLY A 19 6.43 7.97 21.21
CA GLY A 19 5.71 9.24 21.12
C GLY A 19 5.68 9.81 19.70
N VAL A 20 6.81 9.76 19.00
CA VAL A 20 6.92 10.19 17.60
C VAL A 20 6.06 9.30 16.69
N CYS A 21 6.14 7.97 16.85
CA CYS A 21 5.31 7.04 16.08
C CYS A 21 3.81 7.28 16.31
N ALA A 22 3.39 7.48 17.56
CA ALA A 22 2.00 7.76 17.90
C ALA A 22 1.50 9.08 17.29
N LEU A 23 2.33 10.14 17.32
CA LEU A 23 2.01 11.42 16.71
C LEU A 23 1.86 11.30 15.19
N LEU A 24 2.78 10.59 14.52
CA LEU A 24 2.72 10.37 13.08
C LEU A 24 1.47 9.58 12.69
N PHE A 25 1.16 8.51 13.43
CA PHE A 25 -0.07 7.75 13.24
C PHE A 25 -1.31 8.64 13.40
N ALA A 26 -1.38 9.44 14.47
CA ALA A 26 -2.50 10.33 14.71
C ALA A 26 -2.65 11.40 13.62
N ALA A 27 -1.55 11.96 13.11
CA ALA A 27 -1.58 12.94 12.03
C ALA A 27 -2.11 12.33 10.72
N VAL A 28 -1.63 11.15 10.34
CA VAL A 28 -2.14 10.41 9.17
C VAL A 28 -3.62 10.09 9.36
N TRP A 29 -4.01 9.58 10.53
CA TRP A 29 -5.40 9.26 10.82
C TRP A 29 -6.30 10.48 10.80
N LEU A 30 -5.85 11.64 11.29
CA LEU A 30 -6.65 12.85 11.31
C LEU A 30 -6.95 13.36 9.89
N VAL A 31 -5.97 13.27 8.98
CA VAL A 31 -6.13 13.73 7.59
C VAL A 31 -6.90 12.71 6.75
N PHE A 32 -6.58 11.42 6.88
CA PHE A 32 -7.09 10.37 6.00
C PHE A 32 -8.18 9.50 6.62
N GLY A 33 -8.44 9.57 7.92
CA GLY A 33 -9.39 8.69 8.60
C GLY A 33 -10.81 8.78 8.07
N GLN A 34 -11.21 9.95 7.55
CA GLN A 34 -12.52 10.14 6.92
C GLN A 34 -12.72 9.30 5.65
N THR A 35 -11.64 8.84 4.99
CA THR A 35 -11.76 8.08 3.73
C THR A 35 -12.42 6.72 3.93
N ARG A 36 -12.45 6.20 5.16
CA ARG A 36 -13.15 4.96 5.51
C ARG A 36 -14.66 5.04 5.27
N ASP A 37 -15.23 6.25 5.31
CA ASP A 37 -16.67 6.49 5.21
C ASP A 37 -17.07 6.92 3.78
N PHE A 38 -16.11 7.09 2.87
CA PHE A 38 -16.35 7.35 1.45
C PHE A 38 -16.55 6.04 0.69
N GLY A 39 -17.39 6.09 -0.35
CA GLY A 39 -17.56 4.97 -1.28
C GLY A 39 -16.37 4.81 -2.23
N PHE A 40 -16.31 3.66 -2.89
CA PHE A 40 -15.39 3.45 -4.01
C PHE A 40 -15.82 4.29 -5.23
N VAL A 41 -14.84 4.67 -6.04
CA VAL A 41 -15.06 5.40 -7.30
C VAL A 41 -14.64 4.47 -8.43
N ASP A 42 -15.63 3.97 -9.17
CA ASP A 42 -15.44 2.95 -10.21
C ASP A 42 -15.11 3.61 -11.56
N TYR A 43 -14.01 4.38 -11.61
CA TYR A 43 -13.69 5.17 -12.81
C TYR A 43 -13.19 4.30 -13.97
N ASP A 44 -12.29 3.36 -13.70
CA ASP A 44 -11.68 2.45 -14.67
C ASP A 44 -12.04 0.98 -14.44
N ASP A 45 -12.45 0.64 -13.21
CA ASP A 45 -12.92 -0.70 -12.83
C ASP A 45 -13.96 -1.32 -13.77
N PRO A 46 -14.97 -0.59 -14.31
CA PRO A 46 -15.90 -1.17 -15.26
C PRO A 46 -15.20 -1.76 -16.48
N ASP A 47 -14.36 -0.97 -17.15
CA ASP A 47 -13.72 -1.37 -18.40
C ASP A 47 -12.67 -2.47 -18.19
N TYR A 48 -11.88 -2.39 -17.12
CA TYR A 48 -10.83 -3.38 -16.87
C TYR A 48 -11.36 -4.67 -16.27
N VAL A 49 -12.37 -4.60 -15.40
CA VAL A 49 -12.75 -5.69 -14.51
C VAL A 49 -14.17 -6.16 -14.79
N SER A 50 -15.20 -5.39 -14.42
CA SER A 50 -16.58 -5.91 -14.36
C SER A 50 -17.23 -6.10 -15.73
N GLU A 51 -16.81 -5.33 -16.74
CA GLU A 51 -17.30 -5.45 -18.11
C GLU A 51 -16.34 -6.24 -19.01
N ASN A 52 -15.16 -6.62 -18.52
CA ASN A 52 -14.20 -7.42 -19.27
C ASN A 52 -14.54 -8.92 -19.18
N PRO A 53 -15.01 -9.57 -20.28
CA PRO A 53 -15.38 -10.97 -20.25
C PRO A 53 -14.20 -11.91 -19.98
N MET A 54 -12.98 -11.46 -20.31
CA MET A 54 -11.75 -12.21 -20.04
C MET A 54 -11.43 -12.28 -18.54
N ILE A 55 -11.96 -11.36 -17.74
CA ILE A 55 -11.85 -11.36 -16.28
C ILE A 55 -13.08 -12.00 -15.62
N THR A 56 -14.30 -11.62 -16.03
CA THR A 56 -15.54 -12.11 -15.39
C THR A 56 -15.86 -13.58 -15.67
N SER A 57 -15.25 -14.19 -16.69
CA SER A 57 -15.33 -15.64 -16.95
C SER A 57 -14.52 -16.50 -15.95
N GLY A 58 -13.78 -15.88 -15.03
CA GLY A 58 -12.97 -16.55 -14.03
C GLY A 58 -11.62 -17.05 -14.56
N LEU A 59 -10.91 -17.84 -13.75
CA LEU A 59 -9.57 -18.31 -14.11
C LEU A 59 -9.64 -19.39 -15.20
N THR A 60 -9.41 -18.98 -16.44
CA THR A 60 -9.33 -19.87 -17.60
C THR A 60 -7.96 -19.79 -18.24
N GLY A 61 -7.50 -20.88 -18.88
CA GLY A 61 -6.23 -20.86 -19.63
C GLY A 61 -6.24 -19.82 -20.75
N GLY A 62 -7.39 -19.59 -21.38
CA GLY A 62 -7.58 -18.53 -22.38
C GLY A 62 -7.46 -17.14 -21.79
N GLY A 63 -8.08 -16.89 -20.63
CA GLY A 63 -7.94 -15.63 -19.88
C GLY A 63 -6.49 -15.35 -19.48
N MET A 64 -5.77 -16.37 -19.00
CA MET A 64 -4.35 -16.24 -18.69
C MET A 64 -3.52 -15.87 -19.92
N ALA A 65 -3.68 -16.58 -21.03
CA ALA A 65 -2.93 -16.27 -22.25
C ALA A 65 -3.25 -14.85 -22.77
N TRP A 66 -4.52 -14.45 -22.72
CA TRP A 66 -4.97 -13.12 -23.15
C TRP A 66 -4.34 -12.01 -22.31
N ALA A 67 -4.27 -12.16 -20.99
CA ALA A 67 -3.69 -11.16 -20.08
C ALA A 67 -2.23 -10.82 -20.38
N PHE A 68 -1.46 -11.74 -20.97
CA PHE A 68 -0.05 -11.51 -21.34
C PHE A 68 0.16 -11.11 -22.80
N THR A 69 -0.88 -11.15 -23.63
CA THR A 69 -0.77 -10.95 -25.09
C THR A 69 -1.54 -9.74 -25.59
N HIS A 70 -2.46 -9.19 -24.81
CA HIS A 70 -3.32 -8.08 -25.22
C HIS A 70 -3.21 -6.92 -24.22
N ALA A 71 -3.13 -5.70 -24.76
CA ALA A 71 -3.35 -4.49 -23.99
C ALA A 71 -4.85 -4.12 -24.09
N HIS A 72 -5.50 -3.91 -22.95
CA HIS A 72 -6.91 -3.56 -22.84
C HIS A 72 -7.05 -2.33 -21.96
N SER A 73 -7.87 -1.36 -22.39
CA SER A 73 -7.97 0.00 -21.84
C SER A 73 -6.62 0.73 -21.80
N ALA A 74 -6.33 1.52 -22.84
CA ALA A 74 -5.04 2.20 -23.02
C ALA A 74 -5.02 3.57 -22.31
N ASN A 75 -5.19 3.56 -20.98
CA ASN A 75 -5.35 4.81 -20.22
C ASN A 75 -4.02 5.54 -19.96
N TRP A 76 -2.91 4.88 -20.29
CA TRP A 76 -1.56 5.43 -20.25
C TRP A 76 -0.91 5.18 -21.62
N HIS A 77 -0.86 6.23 -22.45
CA HIS A 77 -0.20 6.24 -23.77
C HIS A 77 1.23 6.78 -23.69
#